data_AF-A0A4Z1CHT1-F1
#
_entry.id   AF-A0A4Z1CHT1-F1
#
_cell.length_a   1.000
_cell.length_b   1.000
_cell.length_c   1.000
_cell.angle_alpha   90.00
_cell.angle_beta   90.00
_cell.angle_gamma   90.00
#
_symmetry.space_group_name_H-M   'P 1'
#
loop_
_entity.id
_entity.type
_entity.pdbx_description
1 polymer ?
#
loop_
_entity_poly.entity_id
_entity_poly.type
_entity_poly.pdbx_seq_one_letter_code
_entity_poly.pdbx_strand_id
1 'polypeptide(L)'
;MGQNSTAWQERCKNGWKKGLLGLIVVLLAGCKVSSSSSDPHYGDDDSYYNHGYFLDARDTGRFFPTASWSLNHTSKACVGETMYFETASGRVRVYGSPAYSENTFRAAATELDNRIDGVLNHFRMNWSDFIDERSAVAPYPKRLVACLSSRVTTTELSSASLAAVAIAPYSGSWPYDAGRIFTHDLAHYVQENLSRYHSDQTLLPLWFAEGQATVVAGEPIAAAYQHYDYEPLWDVTAHDAGNASYRYQHYGLAYQYLEKANGSLAMTLLLDLVQFMDWKGEYQGVISTGESRAFVAAFDALDLVDHRGQYLSFARYRSDYHALVH
;
A
#
# COMPACT_ATOMS: atom_id res chain seq x y z
N MET A 1 37.68 -9.60 25.84
CA MET A 1 37.12 -8.90 27.03
C MET A 1 36.46 -7.62 26.54
N GLY A 2 35.21 -7.37 26.96
CA GLY A 2 34.40 -6.18 26.63
C GLY A 2 33.45 -6.42 25.45
N GLN A 3 32.22 -6.91 25.67
CA GLN A 3 30.98 -6.21 26.08
C GLN A 3 30.30 -5.44 24.94
N ASN A 4 29.17 -5.98 24.44
CA ASN A 4 27.87 -5.31 24.36
C ASN A 4 26.85 -6.22 23.65
N SER A 5 26.23 -7.11 24.43
CA SER A 5 25.11 -7.97 24.03
C SER A 5 24.04 -7.87 25.12
N THR A 6 23.32 -6.75 25.18
CA THR A 6 22.23 -6.57 26.16
C THR A 6 21.03 -5.74 25.66
N ALA A 7 20.98 -5.32 24.39
CA ALA A 7 19.86 -4.52 23.90
C ALA A 7 18.56 -5.31 23.61
N TRP A 8 18.60 -6.65 23.61
CA TRP A 8 17.45 -7.50 23.23
C TRP A 8 16.64 -8.07 24.40
N GLN A 9 17.05 -7.88 25.66
CA GLN A 9 16.39 -8.51 26.83
C GLN A 9 15.50 -7.59 27.69
N GLU A 10 15.42 -6.28 27.43
CA GLU A 10 14.63 -5.36 28.28
C GLU A 10 13.19 -5.10 27.81
N ARG A 11 12.75 -5.59 26.64
CA ARG A 11 11.35 -5.38 26.19
C ARG A 11 10.30 -6.36 26.74
N CYS A 12 10.70 -7.38 27.51
CA CYS A 12 9.76 -8.41 28.01
C CYS A 12 9.43 -8.35 29.52
N LYS A 13 9.79 -7.28 30.24
CA LYS A 13 9.43 -7.14 31.67
C LYS A 13 8.96 -5.74 31.97
N ASN A 14 7.65 -5.50 31.87
CA ASN A 14 6.91 -4.58 32.75
C ASN A 14 5.40 -4.75 32.52
N GLY A 15 4.90 -5.95 32.87
CA GLY A 15 3.50 -6.17 33.21
C GLY A 15 3.32 -6.13 34.73
N TRP A 16 2.25 -5.47 35.18
CA TRP A 16 1.74 -5.34 36.55
C TRP A 16 2.43 -4.37 37.52
N LYS A 17 1.73 -3.26 37.82
CA LYS A 17 1.02 -3.07 39.11
C LYS A 17 -0.03 -1.95 39.05
N LYS A 18 -1.01 -2.10 39.93
CA LYS A 18 -2.33 -1.45 40.05
C LYS A 18 -2.26 0.02 40.52
N GLY A 19 -3.29 0.80 40.17
CA GLY A 19 -3.66 2.06 40.83
C GLY A 19 -5.02 2.57 40.35
N LEU A 20 -5.99 2.64 41.25
CA LEU A 20 -7.43 2.88 41.04
C LEU A 20 -7.78 4.35 41.36
N LEU A 21 -8.87 4.84 40.74
CA LEU A 21 -9.78 5.94 41.13
C LEU A 21 -9.39 7.41 40.84
N GLY A 22 -10.22 8.03 39.99
CA GLY A 22 -10.35 9.48 39.80
C GLY A 22 -11.51 9.79 38.86
N LEU A 23 -12.73 9.77 39.42
CA LEU A 23 -13.99 10.06 38.72
C LEU A 23 -14.26 11.57 38.78
N ILE A 24 -14.22 12.26 37.63
CA ILE A 24 -14.81 13.60 37.48
C ILE A 24 -15.62 13.63 36.18
N VAL A 25 -16.93 13.75 36.37
CA VAL A 25 -17.93 14.08 35.36
C VAL A 25 -17.90 15.59 35.14
N VAL A 26 -17.66 16.04 33.92
CA VAL A 26 -18.09 17.37 33.47
C VAL A 26 -18.94 17.17 32.22
N LEU A 27 -20.25 17.29 32.43
CA LEU A 27 -21.26 17.47 31.40
C LEU A 27 -21.09 18.88 30.81
N LEU A 28 -20.65 18.97 29.56
CA LEU A 28 -20.89 20.14 28.74
C LEU A 28 -21.80 19.72 27.58
N ALA A 29 -23.07 20.03 27.76
CA ALA A 29 -24.07 20.07 26.72
C ALA A 29 -23.68 21.17 25.72
N GLY A 30 -23.16 20.75 24.56
CA GLY A 30 -23.07 21.58 23.37
C GLY A 30 -24.09 21.06 22.36
N CYS A 31 -25.08 21.89 22.03
CA CYS A 31 -26.10 21.58 21.04
C CYS A 31 -25.45 21.24 19.69
N LYS A 32 -25.41 19.94 19.34
CA LYS A 32 -25.18 19.51 17.96
C LYS A 32 -26.48 19.74 17.19
N VAL A 33 -26.49 20.76 16.34
CA VAL A 33 -27.56 20.96 15.35
C VAL A 33 -27.40 19.85 14.32
N SER A 34 -28.08 18.73 14.54
CA SER A 34 -28.40 17.76 13.49
C SER A 34 -29.53 18.36 12.66
N SER A 35 -29.21 18.91 11.49
CA SER A 35 -30.21 19.22 10.48
C SER A 35 -30.66 17.91 9.83
N SER A 36 -31.64 17.25 10.45
CA SER A 36 -32.45 16.24 9.77
C SER A 36 -33.47 16.97 8.91
N SER A 37 -33.13 17.27 7.66
CA SER A 37 -34.15 17.57 6.65
C SER A 37 -34.72 16.25 6.18
N SER A 38 -35.89 15.92 6.72
CA SER A 38 -36.77 14.84 6.26
C SER A 38 -37.31 15.21 4.87
N ASP A 39 -36.82 14.53 3.83
CA ASP A 39 -37.46 14.47 2.52
C ASP A 39 -37.60 12.99 2.10
N PRO A 40 -38.82 12.48 1.80
CA PRO A 40 -39.10 11.05 1.83
C PRO A 40 -38.98 10.41 0.44
N HIS A 41 -37.76 10.29 -0.11
CA HIS A 41 -37.48 9.45 -1.29
C HIS A 41 -36.02 8.93 -1.30
N TYR A 42 -35.59 8.27 -0.23
CA TYR A 42 -34.33 7.50 -0.21
C TYR A 42 -34.63 6.07 0.23
N GLY A 43 -34.70 5.17 -0.74
CA GLY A 43 -35.00 3.77 -0.49
C GLY A 43 -34.60 2.93 -1.69
N ASP A 44 -33.29 2.69 -1.84
CA ASP A 44 -32.72 1.44 -2.36
C ASP A 44 -31.17 1.49 -2.45
N ASP A 45 -30.55 2.67 -2.45
CA ASP A 45 -29.09 2.81 -2.69
C ASP A 45 -28.20 2.61 -1.45
N ASP A 46 -28.78 2.49 -0.25
CA ASP A 46 -28.03 2.55 1.00
C ASP A 46 -27.40 1.21 1.43
N SER A 47 -27.76 0.11 0.76
CA SER A 47 -27.17 -1.21 1.02
C SER A 47 -25.87 -1.47 0.22
N TYR A 48 -25.58 -0.67 -0.80
CA TYR A 48 -24.43 -0.91 -1.69
C TYR A 48 -23.13 -0.28 -1.15
N TYR A 49 -23.23 0.84 -0.45
CA TYR A 49 -22.07 1.59 0.03
C TYR A 49 -21.86 1.42 1.53
N ASN A 50 -20.59 1.42 1.94
CA ASN A 50 -20.22 1.43 3.35
C ASN A 50 -20.81 2.65 4.07
N HIS A 51 -21.32 2.40 5.27
CA HIS A 51 -21.79 3.44 6.16
C HIS A 51 -20.62 4.27 6.70
N GLY A 52 -20.87 5.52 7.06
CA GLY A 52 -19.85 6.42 7.58
C GLY A 52 -20.37 7.83 7.81
N TYR A 53 -19.45 8.77 7.88
CA TYR A 53 -19.73 10.16 8.23
C TYR A 53 -19.05 11.10 7.25
N PHE A 54 -19.83 12.02 6.68
CA PHE A 54 -19.29 13.18 5.96
C PHE A 54 -18.93 14.29 6.95
N LEU A 55 -17.69 14.74 6.91
CA LEU A 55 -17.07 15.59 7.93
C LEU A 55 -16.20 16.67 7.30
N ASP A 56 -15.93 17.72 8.08
CA ASP A 56 -15.01 18.79 7.72
C ASP A 56 -13.73 18.73 8.58
N ALA A 57 -12.57 18.80 7.94
CA ALA A 57 -11.26 18.83 8.56
C ALA A 57 -11.05 20.08 9.42
N ARG A 58 -11.72 21.20 9.12
CA ARG A 58 -11.68 22.43 9.92
C ARG A 58 -12.32 22.25 11.29
N ASP A 59 -13.38 21.44 11.36
CA ASP A 59 -14.07 21.14 12.61
C ASP A 59 -13.37 20.02 13.40
N THR A 60 -12.82 19.04 12.68
CA THR A 60 -12.27 17.83 13.28
C THR A 60 -10.75 17.89 13.52
N GLY A 61 -10.06 18.88 12.96
CA GLY A 61 -8.60 19.01 12.97
C GLY A 61 -7.85 17.94 12.15
N ARG A 62 -8.58 17.13 11.37
CA ARG A 62 -8.06 15.96 10.66
C ARG A 62 -7.82 16.30 9.18
N PHE A 63 -6.73 17.01 8.89
CA PHE A 63 -6.39 17.43 7.54
C PHE A 63 -5.74 16.31 6.70
N PHE A 64 -5.86 16.43 5.38
CA PHE A 64 -5.16 15.57 4.42
C PHE A 64 -3.62 15.72 4.58
N PRO A 65 -2.83 14.65 4.38
CA PRO A 65 -1.37 14.73 4.40
C PRO A 65 -0.83 15.79 3.43
N THR A 66 0.22 16.52 3.83
CA THR A 66 0.80 17.61 3.01
C THR A 66 2.26 17.37 2.62
N ALA A 67 2.87 16.30 3.15
CA ALA A 67 4.26 15.96 2.90
C ALA A 67 4.46 15.51 1.44
N SER A 68 5.05 16.38 0.63
CA SER A 68 5.16 16.23 -0.83
C SER A 68 5.97 15.01 -1.30
N TRP A 69 6.88 14.50 -0.46
CA TRP A 69 7.69 13.31 -0.69
C TRP A 69 6.89 12.00 -0.52
N SER A 70 5.78 12.04 0.21
CA SER A 70 4.90 10.89 0.49
C SER A 70 3.69 10.81 -0.45
N LEU A 71 3.53 11.80 -1.34
CA LEU A 71 2.38 11.94 -2.24
C LEU A 71 2.85 12.00 -3.71
N ASN A 72 2.16 11.26 -4.57
CA ASN A 72 2.31 11.36 -6.02
C ASN A 72 1.54 12.58 -6.59
N HIS A 73 1.70 12.84 -7.89
CA HIS A 73 1.05 13.99 -8.56
C HIS A 73 -0.48 13.97 -8.46
N THR A 74 -1.09 12.78 -8.51
CA THR A 74 -2.54 12.57 -8.45
C THR A 74 -3.09 12.82 -7.04
N SER A 75 -2.43 12.31 -6.00
CA SER A 75 -2.82 12.50 -4.59
C SER A 75 -2.63 13.93 -4.09
N LYS A 76 -1.67 14.67 -4.66
CA LYS A 76 -1.47 16.10 -4.36
C LYS A 76 -2.69 16.98 -4.68
N ALA A 77 -3.66 16.48 -5.46
CA ALA A 77 -4.90 17.20 -5.74
C ALA A 77 -5.73 17.48 -4.48
N CYS A 78 -5.64 16.65 -3.45
CA CYS A 78 -6.40 16.84 -2.21
C CYS A 78 -5.67 17.66 -1.14
N VAL A 79 -4.47 18.18 -1.43
CA VAL A 79 -3.79 19.08 -0.50
C VAL A 79 -4.59 20.36 -0.38
N GLY A 80 -5.07 20.64 0.84
CA GLY A 80 -5.92 21.79 1.14
C GLY A 80 -7.43 21.48 1.09
N GLU A 81 -7.83 20.30 0.61
CA GLU A 81 -9.23 19.88 0.71
C GLU A 81 -9.61 19.63 2.16
N THR A 82 -10.78 20.14 2.55
CA THR A 82 -11.27 20.05 3.93
C THR A 82 -12.40 19.06 4.10
N MET A 83 -13.14 18.73 3.03
CA MET A 83 -14.23 17.76 3.12
C MET A 83 -13.70 16.34 3.01
N TYR A 84 -14.23 15.46 3.85
CA TYR A 84 -13.94 14.04 3.77
C TYR A 84 -15.09 13.16 4.24
N PHE A 85 -15.10 11.94 3.74
CA PHE A 85 -15.91 10.85 4.27
C PHE A 85 -15.03 9.90 5.08
N GLU A 86 -15.50 9.50 6.26
CA GLU A 86 -14.86 8.47 7.09
C GLU A 86 -15.81 7.29 7.27
N THR A 87 -15.35 6.10 6.88
CA THR A 87 -16.09 4.84 7.09
C THR A 87 -16.42 4.61 8.56
N ALA A 88 -17.53 3.95 8.84
CA ALA A 88 -17.94 3.60 10.21
C ALA A 88 -16.95 2.65 10.90
N SER A 89 -16.24 1.81 10.13
CA SER A 89 -15.11 1.00 10.61
C SER A 89 -13.95 1.86 11.11
N GLY A 90 -13.91 3.13 10.71
CA GLY A 90 -12.83 4.06 10.97
C GLY A 90 -11.57 3.78 10.17
N ARG A 91 -11.54 2.75 9.30
CA ARG A 91 -10.35 2.30 8.58
C ARG A 91 -10.03 3.16 7.37
N VAL A 92 -11.03 3.62 6.64
CA VAL A 92 -10.84 4.41 5.41
C VAL A 92 -11.35 5.83 5.60
N ARG A 93 -10.55 6.80 5.13
CA ARG A 93 -10.93 8.20 5.02
C ARG A 93 -10.64 8.73 3.62
N VAL A 94 -11.66 9.26 2.96
CA VAL A 94 -11.59 9.77 1.59
C VAL A 94 -11.75 11.29 1.60
N TYR A 95 -10.75 12.02 1.12
CA TYR A 95 -10.81 13.47 0.95
C TYR A 95 -11.15 13.84 -0.50
N GLY A 96 -11.70 15.02 -0.71
CA GLY A 96 -12.03 15.50 -2.04
C GLY A 96 -12.70 16.86 -2.03
N SER A 97 -12.85 17.42 -3.23
CA SER A 97 -13.54 18.70 -3.42
C SER A 97 -14.98 18.65 -2.91
N PRO A 98 -15.50 19.72 -2.27
CA PRO A 98 -16.92 19.84 -1.94
C PRO A 98 -17.83 19.85 -3.17
N ALA A 99 -17.28 19.98 -4.38
CA ALA A 99 -18.04 19.85 -5.63
C ALA A 99 -18.44 18.40 -5.96
N TYR A 100 -17.80 17.40 -5.34
CA TYR A 100 -18.17 16.00 -5.52
C TYR A 100 -19.36 15.62 -4.63
N SER A 101 -20.24 14.75 -5.16
CA SER A 101 -21.37 14.22 -4.40
C SER A 101 -20.92 13.29 -3.28
N GLU A 102 -21.71 13.17 -2.21
CA GLU A 102 -21.43 12.21 -1.13
C GLU A 102 -21.29 10.77 -1.65
N ASN A 103 -22.10 10.38 -2.64
CA ASN A 103 -22.01 9.06 -3.28
C ASN A 103 -20.63 8.82 -3.90
N THR A 104 -19.96 9.86 -4.41
CA THR A 104 -18.59 9.76 -4.95
C THR A 104 -17.60 9.37 -3.86
N PHE A 105 -17.71 9.97 -2.67
CA PHE A 105 -16.86 9.62 -1.53
C PHE A 105 -17.15 8.23 -1.00
N ARG A 106 -18.43 7.88 -0.86
CA ARG A 106 -18.88 6.56 -0.39
C ARG A 106 -18.46 5.44 -1.32
N ALA A 107 -18.56 5.63 -2.63
CA ALA A 107 -18.13 4.66 -3.64
C ALA A 107 -16.65 4.34 -3.51
N ALA A 108 -15.79 5.37 -3.45
CA ALA A 108 -14.35 5.20 -3.26
C ALA A 108 -14.02 4.53 -1.92
N ALA A 109 -14.67 4.94 -0.83
CA ALA A 109 -14.46 4.37 0.48
C ALA A 109 -14.81 2.87 0.53
N THR A 110 -15.89 2.49 -0.15
CA THR A 110 -16.38 1.11 -0.23
C THR A 110 -15.39 0.21 -0.95
N GLU A 111 -14.86 0.65 -2.10
CA GLU A 111 -13.86 -0.12 -2.86
C GLU A 111 -12.60 -0.40 -2.02
N LEU A 112 -12.11 0.60 -1.30
CA LEU A 112 -10.90 0.47 -0.48
C LEU A 112 -11.11 -0.43 0.73
N ASP A 113 -12.19 -0.20 1.49
CA ASP A 113 -12.45 -0.90 2.75
C ASP A 113 -12.79 -2.39 2.50
N ASN A 114 -13.44 -2.72 1.38
CA ASN A 114 -13.77 -4.10 1.01
C ASN A 114 -12.57 -4.92 0.52
N ARG A 115 -11.50 -4.27 0.08
CA ARG A 115 -10.36 -4.94 -0.60
C ARG A 115 -9.11 -5.01 0.25
N ILE A 116 -8.90 -4.05 1.14
CA ILE A 116 -7.66 -3.94 1.90
C ILE A 116 -7.35 -5.20 2.70
N ASP A 117 -8.36 -5.89 3.27
CA ASP A 117 -8.12 -7.14 4.01
C ASP A 117 -7.63 -8.26 3.11
N GLY A 118 -8.16 -8.37 1.88
CA GLY A 118 -7.70 -9.33 0.89
C GLY A 118 -6.24 -9.09 0.50
N VAL A 119 -5.88 -7.83 0.27
CA VAL A 119 -4.49 -7.42 0.00
C VAL A 119 -3.60 -7.78 1.18
N LEU A 120 -3.93 -7.32 2.40
CA LEU A 120 -3.11 -7.59 3.58
C LEU A 120 -2.93 -9.08 3.87
N ASN A 121 -3.96 -9.90 3.62
CA ASN A 121 -3.87 -11.35 3.76
C ASN A 121 -2.84 -11.97 2.80
N HIS A 122 -2.68 -11.45 1.58
CA HIS A 122 -1.60 -11.89 0.67
C HIS A 122 -0.22 -11.58 1.26
N PHE A 123 -0.07 -10.39 1.85
CA PHE A 123 1.13 -9.98 2.60
C PHE A 123 1.25 -10.65 3.98
N ARG A 124 0.37 -11.61 4.33
CA ARG A 124 0.39 -12.30 5.64
C ARG A 124 0.28 -11.36 6.84
N MET A 125 -0.44 -10.27 6.68
CA MET A 125 -0.69 -9.27 7.72
C MET A 125 -2.19 -9.12 7.95
N ASN A 126 -2.57 -8.75 9.17
CA ASN A 126 -3.89 -8.17 9.42
C ASN A 126 -3.80 -6.63 9.47
N TRP A 127 -4.95 -5.95 9.60
CA TRP A 127 -5.00 -4.50 9.67
C TRP A 127 -4.18 -3.88 10.82
N SER A 128 -4.19 -4.50 12.00
CA SER A 128 -3.42 -4.02 13.15
C SER A 128 -1.92 -4.12 12.88
N ASP A 129 -1.46 -5.29 12.43
CA ASP A 129 -0.06 -5.50 12.07
C ASP A 129 0.37 -4.46 11.02
N PHE A 130 -0.46 -4.26 9.99
CA PHE A 130 -0.15 -3.28 8.96
C PHE A 130 0.01 -1.88 9.53
N ILE A 131 -0.91 -1.42 10.39
CA ILE A 131 -0.82 -0.09 11.00
C ILE A 131 0.44 0.06 11.88
N ASP A 132 0.83 -0.99 12.59
CA ASP A 132 1.97 -0.95 13.50
C ASP A 132 3.32 -1.02 12.77
N GLU A 133 3.37 -1.69 11.61
CA GLU A 133 4.59 -1.91 10.81
C GLU A 133 4.81 -0.87 9.68
N ARG A 134 3.86 0.05 9.41
CA ARG A 134 4.07 1.06 8.36
C ARG A 134 5.27 1.95 8.67
N SER A 135 5.92 2.43 7.62
CA SER A 135 7.06 3.34 7.67
C SER A 135 6.90 4.46 8.69
N ALA A 136 7.82 4.53 9.66
CA ALA A 136 7.85 5.61 10.66
C ALA A 136 8.13 7.00 10.06
N VAL A 137 8.50 7.07 8.78
CA VAL A 137 8.95 8.30 8.12
C VAL A 137 7.78 9.25 7.82
N ALA A 138 6.56 8.73 7.61
CA ALA A 138 5.38 9.57 7.47
C ALA A 138 4.42 9.38 8.66
N PRO A 139 3.90 10.47 9.25
CA PRO A 139 2.90 10.38 10.30
C PRO A 139 1.54 10.03 9.68
N TYR A 140 1.30 8.74 9.43
CA TYR A 140 -0.01 8.31 8.94
C TYR A 140 -1.05 8.38 10.05
N PRO A 141 -2.29 8.76 9.74
CA PRO A 141 -3.39 8.37 10.61
C PRO A 141 -3.44 6.84 10.67
N LYS A 142 -4.03 6.28 11.74
CA LYS A 142 -4.29 4.84 11.87
C LYS A 142 -5.41 4.36 10.92
N ARG A 143 -5.31 4.74 9.64
CA ARG A 143 -6.33 4.72 8.59
C ARG A 143 -5.65 4.64 7.22
N LEU A 144 -6.39 4.19 6.23
CA LEU A 144 -6.07 4.31 4.81
C LEU A 144 -6.65 5.64 4.34
N VAL A 145 -5.78 6.51 3.84
CA VAL A 145 -6.16 7.82 3.32
C VAL A 145 -6.32 7.74 1.81
N ALA A 146 -7.41 8.31 1.31
CA ALA A 146 -7.67 8.39 -0.12
C ALA A 146 -7.97 9.82 -0.56
N CYS A 147 -7.75 10.08 -1.84
CA CYS A 147 -7.99 11.36 -2.49
C CYS A 147 -8.85 11.19 -3.74
N LEU A 148 -10.04 11.78 -3.77
CA LEU A 148 -10.81 11.94 -5.01
C LEU A 148 -10.14 12.99 -5.88
N SER A 149 -9.52 12.55 -6.97
CA SER A 149 -8.64 13.36 -7.78
C SER A 149 -9.05 13.33 -9.24
N SER A 150 -9.43 14.49 -9.80
CA SER A 150 -9.66 14.66 -11.23
C SER A 150 -8.42 14.43 -12.11
N ARG A 151 -7.24 14.24 -11.49
CA ARG A 151 -5.98 13.92 -12.19
C ARG A 151 -5.83 12.42 -12.47
N VAL A 152 -6.65 11.57 -11.84
CA VAL A 152 -6.69 10.13 -12.14
C VAL A 152 -7.68 9.92 -13.27
N THR A 153 -7.23 9.27 -14.34
CA THR A 153 -8.09 9.01 -15.50
C THR A 153 -9.12 7.92 -15.19
N THR A 154 -10.21 7.89 -15.95
CA THR A 154 -11.22 6.83 -15.84
C THR A 154 -10.72 5.45 -16.30
N THR A 155 -9.56 5.41 -16.98
CA THR A 155 -8.87 4.18 -17.36
C THR A 155 -7.93 3.66 -16.28
N GLU A 156 -7.25 4.55 -15.55
CA GLU A 156 -6.38 4.17 -14.44
C GLU A 156 -7.17 3.88 -13.17
N LEU A 157 -8.29 4.60 -12.93
CA LEU A 157 -9.19 4.55 -11.76
C LEU A 157 -8.56 4.86 -10.40
N SER A 158 -7.32 4.44 -10.15
CA SER A 158 -6.58 4.75 -8.95
C SER A 158 -5.10 4.94 -9.23
N SER A 159 -4.40 5.48 -8.23
CA SER A 159 -2.95 5.65 -8.26
C SER A 159 -2.43 5.76 -6.83
N ALA A 160 -1.74 4.73 -6.39
CA ALA A 160 -1.21 4.68 -5.03
C ALA A 160 0.06 5.51 -4.85
N SER A 161 0.22 6.00 -3.63
CA SER A 161 1.45 6.59 -3.11
C SER A 161 1.61 6.18 -1.65
N LEU A 162 2.77 6.48 -1.09
CA LEU A 162 3.08 6.15 0.28
C LEU A 162 2.01 6.62 1.29
N ALA A 163 1.52 7.85 1.19
CA ALA A 163 0.57 8.42 2.15
C ALA A 163 -0.90 8.35 1.75
N ALA A 164 -1.22 8.16 0.47
CA ALA A 164 -2.59 8.14 0.01
C ALA A 164 -2.78 7.34 -1.29
N VAL A 165 -4.00 6.88 -1.50
CA VAL A 165 -4.48 6.35 -2.79
C VAL A 165 -5.33 7.42 -3.47
N ALA A 166 -4.88 7.92 -4.62
CA ALA A 166 -5.72 8.78 -5.45
C ALA A 166 -6.72 7.93 -6.22
N ILE A 167 -7.95 8.43 -6.38
CA ILE A 167 -9.07 7.72 -7.01
C ILE A 167 -9.78 8.66 -7.97
N ALA A 168 -10.10 8.17 -9.17
CA ALA A 168 -10.92 8.89 -10.13
C ALA A 168 -12.33 9.14 -9.55
N PRO A 169 -12.90 10.35 -9.69
CA PRO A 169 -14.25 10.61 -9.20
C PRO A 169 -15.27 9.66 -9.84
N TYR A 170 -15.99 8.92 -9.00
CA TYR A 170 -17.09 8.05 -9.39
C TYR A 170 -18.17 8.81 -10.16
N SER A 171 -18.56 8.26 -11.32
CA SER A 171 -19.51 8.86 -12.26
C SER A 171 -20.84 8.10 -12.39
N GLY A 172 -21.15 7.20 -11.43
CA GLY A 172 -22.39 6.42 -11.40
C GLY A 172 -22.22 4.92 -11.66
N SER A 173 -21.05 4.49 -12.14
CA SER A 173 -20.68 3.07 -12.22
C SER A 173 -19.17 2.91 -12.30
N TRP A 174 -18.65 1.87 -11.65
CA TRP A 174 -17.26 1.45 -11.85
C TRP A 174 -17.15 0.56 -13.08
N PRO A 175 -16.03 0.61 -13.84
CA PRO A 175 -15.74 -0.39 -14.85
C PRO A 175 -15.73 -1.81 -14.27
N TYR A 176 -16.01 -2.82 -15.10
CA TYR A 176 -16.06 -4.23 -14.69
C TYR A 176 -14.80 -4.68 -13.94
N ASP A 177 -13.62 -4.22 -14.38
CA ASP A 177 -12.33 -4.58 -13.80
C ASP A 177 -11.89 -3.67 -12.63
N ALA A 178 -12.73 -2.75 -12.16
CA ALA A 178 -12.35 -1.79 -11.13
C ALA A 178 -11.85 -2.47 -9.85
N GLY A 179 -12.48 -3.58 -9.45
CA GLY A 179 -12.06 -4.31 -8.26
C GLY A 179 -10.62 -4.84 -8.35
N ARG A 180 -10.20 -5.29 -9.54
CA ARG A 180 -8.83 -5.73 -9.82
C ARG A 180 -7.86 -4.56 -9.77
N ILE A 181 -8.22 -3.44 -10.41
CA ILE A 181 -7.41 -2.21 -10.43
C ILE A 181 -7.19 -1.63 -9.03
N PHE A 182 -8.26 -1.51 -8.22
CA PHE A 182 -8.11 -1.06 -6.82
C PHE A 182 -7.26 -2.02 -6.00
N THR A 183 -7.37 -3.33 -6.22
CA THR A 183 -6.55 -4.33 -5.50
C THR A 183 -5.07 -4.18 -5.86
N HIS A 184 -4.75 -3.92 -7.14
CA HIS A 184 -3.39 -3.66 -7.63
C HIS A 184 -2.79 -2.42 -6.97
N ASP A 185 -3.49 -1.29 -7.01
CA ASP A 185 -3.01 -0.06 -6.37
C ASP A 185 -2.93 -0.17 -4.85
N LEU A 186 -3.83 -0.91 -4.20
CA LEU A 186 -3.72 -1.20 -2.77
C LEU A 186 -2.48 -2.04 -2.45
N ALA A 187 -2.06 -2.95 -3.35
CA ALA A 187 -0.80 -3.67 -3.18
C ALA A 187 0.39 -2.71 -3.23
N HIS A 188 0.40 -1.75 -4.16
CA HIS A 188 1.41 -0.67 -4.17
C HIS A 188 1.37 0.18 -2.90
N TYR A 189 0.18 0.52 -2.40
CA TYR A 189 0.05 1.25 -1.13
C TYR A 189 0.72 0.48 0.03
N VAL A 190 0.47 -0.83 0.13
CA VAL A 190 1.08 -1.68 1.15
C VAL A 190 2.59 -1.79 0.95
N GLN A 191 3.06 -2.06 -0.27
CA GLN A 191 4.48 -2.12 -0.62
C GLN A 191 5.22 -0.87 -0.16
N GLU A 192 4.75 0.31 -0.57
CA GLU A 192 5.41 1.56 -0.24
C GLU A 192 5.47 1.79 1.28
N ASN A 193 4.41 1.42 2.00
CA ASN A 193 4.38 1.56 3.45
C ASN A 193 5.33 0.59 4.18
N LEU A 194 5.57 -0.61 3.63
CA LEU A 194 6.44 -1.61 4.25
C LEU A 194 7.90 -1.48 3.82
N SER A 195 8.17 -1.06 2.59
CA SER A 195 9.51 -1.17 2.01
C SER A 195 10.28 0.13 1.91
N ARG A 196 9.71 1.27 2.34
CA ARG A 196 10.31 2.59 2.14
C ARG A 196 10.74 3.22 3.45
N TYR A 197 11.98 3.67 3.53
CA TYR A 197 12.48 4.53 4.61
C TYR A 197 13.07 5.81 4.01
N HIS A 198 12.62 6.98 4.46
CA HIS A 198 13.26 8.29 4.20
C HIS A 198 13.66 8.57 2.73
N SER A 199 12.82 8.15 1.78
CA SER A 199 13.04 8.33 0.34
C SER A 199 11.77 8.81 -0.37
N ASP A 200 11.90 9.74 -1.30
CA ASP A 200 10.84 10.10 -2.25
C ASP A 200 10.75 9.10 -3.42
N GLN A 201 11.77 8.25 -3.58
CA GLN A 201 11.86 7.20 -4.59
C GLN A 201 11.55 5.82 -4.00
N THR A 202 10.96 4.95 -4.82
CA THR A 202 10.75 3.55 -4.44
C THR A 202 12.08 2.83 -4.32
N LEU A 203 12.21 1.92 -3.36
CA LEU A 203 13.38 1.06 -3.20
C LEU A 203 13.23 -0.25 -3.98
N LEU A 204 12.02 -0.56 -4.47
CA LEU A 204 11.72 -1.78 -5.19
C LEU A 204 11.97 -1.57 -6.70
N PRO A 205 12.62 -2.54 -7.38
CA PRO A 205 12.65 -2.56 -8.84
C PRO A 205 11.22 -2.62 -9.41
N LEU A 206 10.99 -1.95 -10.55
CA LEU A 206 9.69 -1.89 -11.22
C LEU A 206 9.11 -3.28 -11.47
N TRP A 207 9.90 -4.20 -12.05
CA TRP A 207 9.45 -5.57 -12.31
C TRP A 207 8.96 -6.29 -11.03
N PHE A 208 9.57 -6.02 -9.88
CA PHE A 208 9.20 -6.66 -8.62
C PHE A 208 7.93 -6.05 -8.05
N ALA A 209 7.88 -4.71 -7.98
CA ALA A 209 6.74 -3.99 -7.44
C ALA A 209 5.45 -4.26 -8.24
N GLU A 210 5.54 -4.13 -9.56
CA GLU A 210 4.42 -4.42 -10.47
C GLU A 210 4.10 -5.92 -10.50
N GLY A 211 5.12 -6.79 -10.50
CA GLY A 211 4.90 -8.24 -10.51
C GLY A 211 4.16 -8.74 -9.27
N GLN A 212 4.52 -8.24 -8.09
CA GLN A 212 3.80 -8.53 -6.85
C GLN A 212 2.37 -7.98 -6.89
N ALA A 213 2.17 -6.75 -7.37
CA ALA A 213 0.84 -6.16 -7.46
C ALA A 213 -0.07 -6.95 -8.43
N THR A 214 0.46 -7.36 -9.59
CA THR A 214 -0.21 -8.24 -10.57
C THR A 214 -0.64 -9.57 -9.93
N VAL A 215 0.25 -10.22 -9.15
CA VAL A 215 -0.10 -11.47 -8.44
C VAL A 215 -1.17 -11.26 -7.37
N VAL A 216 -1.04 -10.21 -6.54
CA VAL A 216 -2.00 -9.89 -5.47
C VAL A 216 -3.37 -9.53 -6.03
N ALA A 217 -3.42 -8.81 -7.15
CA ALA A 217 -4.66 -8.41 -7.82
C ALA A 217 -5.32 -9.54 -8.64
N GLY A 218 -4.65 -10.69 -8.80
CA GLY A 218 -5.14 -11.78 -9.64
C GLY A 218 -5.19 -11.41 -11.12
N GLU A 219 -4.27 -10.57 -11.57
CA GLU A 219 -4.14 -10.19 -12.97
C GLU A 219 -3.56 -11.33 -13.83
N PRO A 220 -3.73 -11.28 -15.16
CA PRO A 220 -3.11 -12.24 -16.06
C PRO A 220 -1.60 -12.32 -15.88
N ILE A 221 -1.08 -13.54 -15.77
CA ILE A 221 0.36 -13.85 -15.65
C ILE A 221 0.76 -14.67 -16.87
N ALA A 222 1.94 -14.39 -17.43
CA ALA A 222 2.46 -15.11 -18.57
C ALA A 222 2.65 -16.59 -18.20
N ALA A 223 2.37 -17.50 -19.13
CA ALA A 223 2.63 -18.90 -18.87
C ALA A 223 4.14 -19.18 -18.79
N ALA A 224 4.55 -20.17 -18.00
CA ALA A 224 5.98 -20.46 -17.79
C ALA A 224 6.74 -20.67 -19.10
N TYR A 225 6.15 -21.37 -20.08
CA TYR A 225 6.77 -21.61 -21.40
C TYR A 225 6.98 -20.32 -22.24
N GLN A 226 6.34 -19.21 -21.87
CA GLN A 226 6.51 -17.91 -22.51
C GLN A 226 7.65 -17.11 -21.89
N HIS A 227 8.38 -17.66 -20.92
CA HIS A 227 9.42 -16.92 -20.21
C HIS A 227 10.43 -16.22 -21.12
N TYR A 228 10.76 -16.77 -22.30
CA TYR A 228 11.66 -16.15 -23.30
C TYR A 228 11.05 -14.98 -24.10
N ASP A 229 9.74 -14.75 -24.02
CA ASP A 229 9.07 -13.68 -24.78
C ASP A 229 9.39 -12.28 -24.24
N TYR A 230 9.90 -12.18 -22.99
CA TYR A 230 10.25 -10.92 -22.36
C TYR A 230 11.33 -11.09 -21.28
N GLU A 231 12.10 -10.04 -21.04
CA GLU A 231 13.25 -9.99 -20.13
C GLU A 231 12.91 -9.11 -18.89
N PRO A 232 12.02 -9.56 -17.98
CA PRO A 232 11.40 -8.69 -16.98
C PRO A 232 12.39 -8.09 -15.99
N LEU A 233 13.46 -8.80 -15.65
CA LEU A 233 14.42 -8.35 -14.63
C LEU A 233 15.27 -7.16 -15.10
N TRP A 234 15.24 -6.82 -16.39
CA TRP A 234 15.90 -5.62 -16.91
C TRP A 234 15.11 -4.33 -16.69
N ASP A 235 13.81 -4.44 -16.41
CA ASP A 235 12.93 -3.30 -16.19
C ASP A 235 12.99 -2.89 -14.72
N VAL A 236 14.10 -2.22 -14.37
CA VAL A 236 14.36 -1.77 -12.99
C VAL A 236 13.61 -0.48 -12.68
N THR A 237 13.54 0.44 -13.64
CA THR A 237 12.77 1.68 -13.55
C THR A 237 11.81 1.80 -14.73
N ALA A 238 10.87 2.74 -14.65
CA ALA A 238 9.97 3.06 -15.77
C ALA A 238 10.72 3.56 -17.02
N HIS A 239 11.97 4.04 -16.88
CA HIS A 239 12.79 4.44 -18.02
C HIS A 239 13.40 3.24 -18.76
N ASP A 240 13.68 2.16 -18.03
CA ASP A 240 14.27 0.94 -18.59
C ASP A 240 13.20 0.09 -19.31
N ALA A 241 11.94 0.23 -18.88
CA ALA A 241 10.82 -0.58 -19.36
C ALA A 241 10.55 -0.47 -20.86
N GLY A 242 10.58 -1.61 -21.54
CA GLY A 242 10.14 -1.73 -22.92
C GLY A 242 8.65 -1.38 -23.10
N ASN A 243 8.21 -1.04 -24.31
CA ASN A 243 6.82 -0.62 -24.58
C ASN A 243 5.82 -1.78 -24.78
N ALA A 244 6.24 -3.02 -24.52
CA ALA A 244 5.40 -4.20 -24.71
C ALA A 244 4.21 -4.19 -23.73
N SER A 245 2.99 -4.25 -24.25
CA SER A 245 1.77 -4.23 -23.43
C SER A 245 1.64 -5.44 -22.50
N TYR A 246 2.26 -6.57 -22.86
CA TYR A 246 2.23 -7.81 -22.09
C TYR A 246 3.34 -7.89 -21.01
N ARG A 247 4.23 -6.90 -20.90
CA ARG A 247 5.37 -6.93 -19.95
C ARG A 247 4.96 -7.19 -18.49
N TYR A 248 3.83 -6.63 -18.06
CA TYR A 248 3.30 -6.83 -16.70
C TYR A 248 2.96 -8.30 -16.40
N GLN A 249 2.53 -9.05 -17.41
CA GLN A 249 2.29 -10.49 -17.27
C GLN A 249 3.61 -11.24 -16.99
N HIS A 250 4.73 -10.76 -17.53
CA HIS A 250 6.07 -11.32 -17.27
C HIS A 250 6.68 -10.85 -15.96
N TYR A 251 6.38 -9.61 -15.53
CA TYR A 251 6.67 -9.17 -14.16
C TYR A 251 5.97 -10.08 -13.14
N GLY A 252 4.69 -10.36 -13.38
CA GLY A 252 3.90 -11.29 -12.58
C GLY A 252 4.50 -12.70 -12.58
N LEU A 253 4.98 -13.20 -13.71
CA LEU A 253 5.65 -14.51 -13.80
C LEU A 253 6.95 -14.54 -13.00
N ALA A 254 7.78 -13.50 -13.11
CA ALA A 254 9.03 -13.38 -12.38
C ALA A 254 8.80 -13.28 -10.87
N TYR A 255 7.83 -12.49 -10.42
CA TYR A 255 7.49 -12.43 -9.00
C TYR A 255 6.89 -13.77 -8.51
N GLN A 256 5.95 -14.34 -9.27
CA GLN A 256 5.28 -15.59 -8.89
C GLN A 256 6.26 -16.76 -8.75
N TYR A 257 7.33 -16.80 -9.55
CA TYR A 257 8.40 -17.78 -9.40
C TYR A 257 9.02 -17.73 -7.99
N LEU A 258 9.38 -16.54 -7.51
CA LEU A 258 9.94 -16.34 -6.18
C LEU A 258 8.93 -16.71 -5.09
N GLU A 259 7.70 -16.23 -5.21
CA GLU A 259 6.64 -16.50 -4.23
C GLU A 259 6.30 -18.00 -4.14
N LYS A 260 6.26 -18.72 -5.26
CA LYS A 260 5.99 -20.18 -5.25
C LYS A 260 7.09 -20.97 -4.55
N ALA A 261 8.36 -20.57 -4.70
CA ALA A 261 9.48 -21.27 -4.08
C ALA A 261 9.66 -20.92 -2.59
N ASN A 262 9.31 -19.70 -2.17
CA ASN A 262 9.65 -19.17 -0.85
C ASN A 262 8.44 -18.84 0.04
N GLY A 263 7.25 -18.72 -0.55
CA GLY A 263 6.01 -18.33 0.12
C GLY A 263 5.86 -16.82 0.29
N SER A 264 4.60 -16.38 0.42
CA SER A 264 4.27 -14.94 0.51
C SER A 264 4.75 -14.27 1.81
N LEU A 265 4.97 -15.04 2.88
CA LEU A 265 5.58 -14.52 4.11
C LEU A 265 7.02 -14.05 3.85
N ALA A 266 7.83 -14.86 3.15
CA ALA A 266 9.20 -14.47 2.80
C ALA A 266 9.18 -13.22 1.90
N MET A 267 8.27 -13.15 0.92
CA MET A 267 8.16 -11.96 0.07
C MET A 267 7.74 -10.70 0.86
N THR A 268 6.99 -10.85 1.95
CA THR A 268 6.65 -9.72 2.83
C THR A 268 7.83 -9.33 3.70
N LEU A 269 8.54 -10.30 4.29
CA LEU A 269 9.75 -10.04 5.08
C LEU A 269 10.86 -9.40 4.23
N LEU A 270 10.91 -9.67 2.92
CA LEU A 270 11.80 -8.98 2.01
C LEU A 270 11.55 -7.47 2.01
N LEU A 271 10.28 -7.02 2.02
CA LEU A 271 9.94 -5.60 2.05
C LEU A 271 10.43 -4.93 3.33
N ASP A 272 10.16 -5.54 4.48
CA ASP A 272 10.64 -5.06 5.78
C ASP A 272 12.18 -5.01 5.82
N LEU A 273 12.85 -6.04 5.31
CA LEU A 273 14.30 -6.09 5.26
C LEU A 273 14.88 -5.02 4.31
N VAL A 274 14.25 -4.73 3.17
CA VAL A 274 14.63 -3.63 2.28
C VAL A 274 14.61 -2.31 3.05
N GLN A 275 13.53 -2.05 3.78
CA GLN A 275 13.37 -0.83 4.58
C GLN A 275 14.45 -0.75 5.66
N PHE A 276 14.71 -1.85 6.38
CA PHE A 276 15.72 -1.91 7.42
C PHE A 276 17.14 -1.67 6.89
N MET A 277 17.48 -2.28 5.74
CA MET A 277 18.80 -2.13 5.11
C MET A 277 19.04 -0.68 4.66
N ASP A 278 18.03 -0.02 4.11
CA ASP A 278 18.12 1.40 3.75
C ASP A 278 18.26 2.30 4.99
N TRP A 279 17.45 2.05 6.03
CA TRP A 279 17.47 2.83 7.28
C TRP A 279 18.84 2.85 7.95
N LYS A 280 19.55 1.72 7.98
CA LYS A 280 20.89 1.64 8.57
C LYS A 280 21.90 2.58 7.88
N GLY A 281 21.59 3.09 6.70
CA GLY A 281 22.41 4.04 5.96
C GLY A 281 23.62 3.41 5.27
N GLU A 282 23.80 2.10 5.40
CA GLU A 282 24.92 1.35 4.81
C GLU A 282 24.66 0.95 3.34
N TYR A 283 23.38 0.93 2.93
CA TYR A 283 22.94 0.43 1.61
C TYR A 283 22.28 1.50 0.75
N GLN A 284 22.76 2.75 0.84
CA GLN A 284 22.23 3.84 0.03
C GLN A 284 22.68 3.77 -1.44
N GLY A 285 21.80 4.22 -2.35
CA GLY A 285 22.05 4.33 -3.78
C GLY A 285 21.74 3.04 -4.55
N VAL A 286 22.24 2.96 -5.77
CA VAL A 286 21.96 1.87 -6.71
C VAL A 286 23.21 1.04 -7.03
N ILE A 287 23.00 -0.19 -7.51
CA ILE A 287 24.06 -1.00 -8.14
C ILE A 287 24.16 -0.69 -9.64
N SER A 288 25.14 -1.28 -10.33
CA SER A 288 25.41 -1.01 -11.74
C SER A 288 24.25 -1.35 -12.69
N THR A 289 23.35 -2.24 -12.27
CA THR A 289 22.15 -2.63 -13.02
C THR A 289 20.92 -1.77 -12.71
N GLY A 290 21.04 -0.81 -11.78
CA GLY A 290 20.01 0.18 -11.46
C GLY A 290 19.22 -0.10 -10.19
N GLU A 291 19.23 -1.32 -9.65
CA GLU A 291 18.45 -1.68 -8.47
C GLU A 291 19.01 -0.98 -7.23
N SER A 292 18.13 -0.69 -6.26
CA SER A 292 18.59 -0.17 -4.97
C SER A 292 19.52 -1.18 -4.29
N ARG A 293 20.60 -0.69 -3.69
CA ARG A 293 21.51 -1.54 -2.92
C ARG A 293 20.81 -2.22 -1.76
N ALA A 294 19.84 -1.53 -1.14
CA ALA A 294 19.02 -2.08 -0.07
C ALA A 294 18.20 -3.30 -0.53
N PHE A 295 17.58 -3.24 -1.71
CA PHE A 295 16.82 -4.36 -2.26
C PHE A 295 17.72 -5.57 -2.52
N VAL A 296 18.86 -5.37 -3.19
CA VAL A 296 19.78 -6.46 -3.53
C VAL A 296 20.36 -7.09 -2.27
N ALA A 297 20.78 -6.28 -1.30
CA ALA A 297 21.28 -6.77 -0.03
C ALA A 297 20.22 -7.53 0.77
N ALA A 298 18.98 -7.04 0.80
CA ALA A 298 17.87 -7.72 1.45
C ALA A 298 17.52 -9.05 0.76
N PHE A 299 17.51 -9.08 -0.57
CA PHE A 299 17.26 -10.29 -1.35
C PHE A 299 18.28 -11.38 -1.04
N ASP A 300 19.58 -11.03 -1.05
CA ASP A 300 20.66 -11.96 -0.76
C ASP A 300 20.68 -12.38 0.72
N ALA A 301 20.31 -11.49 1.64
CA ALA A 301 20.30 -11.78 3.08
C ALA A 301 19.11 -12.62 3.55
N LEU A 302 18.03 -12.70 2.77
CA LEU A 302 16.83 -13.45 3.13
C LEU A 302 16.94 -14.96 2.80
N ASP A 303 18.09 -15.41 2.30
CA ASP A 303 18.36 -16.81 1.97
C ASP A 303 17.28 -17.44 1.06
N LEU A 304 16.79 -16.66 0.08
CA LEU A 304 15.79 -17.13 -0.88
C LEU A 304 16.31 -18.34 -1.66
N VAL A 305 15.39 -19.23 -2.05
CA VAL A 305 15.70 -20.43 -2.80
C VAL A 305 14.98 -20.48 -4.14
N ASP A 306 15.54 -21.25 -5.07
CA ASP A 306 14.88 -21.66 -6.30
C ASP A 306 13.90 -22.82 -6.08
N HIS A 307 13.20 -23.24 -7.15
CA HIS A 307 12.26 -24.37 -7.12
C HIS A 307 12.88 -25.72 -6.71
N ARG A 308 14.22 -25.83 -6.67
CA ARG A 308 14.95 -27.02 -6.23
C ARG A 308 15.46 -26.90 -4.79
N GLY A 309 15.14 -25.81 -4.10
CA GLY A 309 15.61 -25.52 -2.75
C GLY A 309 17.07 -25.07 -2.69
N GLN A 310 17.68 -24.66 -3.81
CA GLN A 310 19.04 -24.14 -3.82
C GLN A 310 19.02 -22.63 -3.59
N TYR A 311 19.97 -22.12 -2.80
CA TYR A 311 20.13 -20.69 -2.57
C TYR A 311 20.17 -19.90 -3.88
N LEU A 312 19.40 -18.82 -3.91
CA LEU A 312 19.17 -17.97 -5.05
C LEU A 312 19.55 -16.55 -4.67
N SER A 313 20.78 -16.15 -4.99
CA SER A 313 21.15 -14.74 -4.94
C SER A 313 20.44 -13.94 -6.03
N PHE A 314 20.32 -12.64 -5.83
CA PHE A 314 19.75 -11.73 -6.81
C PHE A 314 20.52 -11.80 -8.14
N ALA A 315 21.86 -11.82 -8.08
CA ALA A 315 22.71 -11.92 -9.26
C ALA A 315 22.44 -13.21 -10.07
N ARG A 316 22.28 -14.35 -9.38
CA ARG A 316 21.94 -15.63 -10.01
C ARG A 316 20.53 -15.60 -10.59
N TYR A 317 19.57 -15.02 -9.86
CA TYR A 317 18.21 -14.92 -10.36
C TYR A 317 18.15 -14.12 -11.65
N ARG A 318 18.88 -12.99 -11.69
CA ARG A 318 18.98 -12.14 -12.87
C ARG A 318 19.66 -12.83 -14.05
N SER A 319 20.77 -13.53 -13.84
CA SER A 319 21.51 -14.18 -14.94
C SER A 319 20.82 -15.44 -15.48
N ASP A 320 20.17 -16.19 -14.60
CA ASP A 320 19.67 -17.53 -14.90
C ASP A 320 18.15 -17.55 -15.04
N TYR A 321 17.47 -16.40 -15.06
CA TYR A 321 16.01 -16.28 -15.06
C TYR A 321 15.33 -17.27 -16.01
N HIS A 322 15.74 -17.30 -17.28
CA HIS A 322 15.14 -18.20 -18.24
C HIS A 322 15.50 -19.68 -18.05
N ALA A 323 16.63 -19.99 -17.41
CA ALA A 323 16.93 -21.38 -17.03
C ALA A 323 16.15 -21.83 -15.79
N LEU A 324 15.78 -20.88 -14.93
CA LEU A 324 15.05 -21.11 -13.68
C LEU A 324 13.54 -21.25 -13.91
N VAL A 325 12.96 -20.40 -14.74
CA VAL A 325 11.52 -20.40 -15.06
C VAL A 325 11.28 -21.31 -16.26
N HIS A 326 10.62 -22.46 -16.04
CA HIS A 326 10.24 -23.43 -17.08
C HIS A 326 8.92 -24.13 -16.77
#